data_AF-A0AAJ6F1R9-F1
#
_entry.id   AF-A0AAJ6F1R9-F1
#
_cell.length_a   1.000
_cell.length_b   1.000
_cell.length_c   1.000
_cell.angle_alpha   90.00
_cell.angle_beta   90.00
_cell.angle_gamma   90.00
#
_symmetry.space_group_name_H-M   'P 1'
#
loop_
_entity.id
_entity.type
_entity.pdbx_description
1 polymer ?
#
loop_
_entity_poly.entity_id
_entity_poly.type
_entity_poly.pdbx_seq_one_letter_code
_entity_poly.pdbx_strand_id
1 'polypeptide(L)'
;MVITSAGHYLSGAIEALKEKDPHAKIAMVYSADPFSKSVLAAAKEQAELEVVMDESYAPSTTDFGPVVNKIISSNADTFMGGGHYSDGATLARQMYDQKANLKWISILVALADDKFAELGAAALGVTVPSQWSFRSTTSRNSRLPTHARAERGLALVPEGRQLISTMTVDENLELGAFSRHATMAFAFETFLLCFPALASGGDRSPARCQAASSRCWPLRAA
;
A
#
# COMPACT_ATOMS: atom_id res chain seq x y z
N MET A 1 -4.12 6.90 -3.97
CA MET A 1 -3.41 6.26 -5.09
C MET A 1 -2.22 5.51 -4.51
N VAL A 2 -2.16 4.19 -4.67
CA VAL A 2 -0.97 3.40 -4.30
C VAL A 2 0.05 3.65 -5.42
N ILE A 3 1.18 4.29 -5.11
CA ILE A 3 2.19 4.70 -6.10
C ILE A 3 3.19 3.58 -6.34
N THR A 4 3.44 2.75 -5.32
CA THR A 4 4.42 1.66 -5.38
C THR A 4 3.73 0.38 -5.84
N SER A 5 4.33 -0.33 -6.80
CA SER A 5 3.86 -1.67 -7.18
C SER A 5 3.95 -2.61 -5.97
N ALA A 6 3.13 -3.67 -5.95
CA ALA A 6 3.16 -4.64 -4.86
C ALA A 6 4.57 -5.22 -4.64
N GLY A 7 5.35 -5.37 -5.72
CA GLY A 7 6.72 -5.86 -5.65
C GLY A 7 7.66 -4.98 -4.81
N HIS A 8 7.40 -3.69 -4.69
CA HIS A 8 8.28 -2.77 -3.94
C HIS A 8 7.69 -2.29 -2.61
N TYR A 9 6.61 -2.93 -2.16
CA TYR A 9 5.80 -2.41 -1.07
C TYR A 9 6.51 -2.47 0.28
N LEU A 10 7.32 -3.51 0.52
CA LEU A 10 8.14 -3.67 1.72
C LEU A 10 9.63 -3.36 1.51
N SER A 11 10.04 -2.91 0.32
CA SER A 11 11.47 -2.73 0.00
C SER A 11 12.20 -1.84 1.01
N GLY A 12 11.60 -0.71 1.40
CA GLY A 12 12.22 0.19 2.39
C GLY A 12 12.37 -0.46 3.78
N ALA A 13 11.46 -1.34 4.17
CA ALA A 13 11.57 -2.07 5.44
C ALA A 13 12.68 -3.13 5.36
N ILE A 14 12.78 -3.83 4.23
CA ILE A 14 13.80 -4.84 3.98
C ILE A 14 15.19 -4.22 3.93
N GLU A 15 15.36 -3.12 3.21
CA GLU A 15 16.63 -2.39 3.13
C GLU A 15 17.08 -1.91 4.52
N ALA A 16 16.16 -1.34 5.31
CA ALA A 16 16.44 -0.94 6.67
C ALA A 16 16.83 -2.12 7.56
N LEU A 17 16.19 -3.29 7.39
CA LEU A 17 16.57 -4.50 8.12
C LEU A 17 17.98 -4.93 7.78
N LYS A 18 18.31 -5.05 6.48
CA LYS A 18 19.62 -5.49 6.01
C LYS A 18 20.73 -4.56 6.50
N GLU A 19 20.47 -3.26 6.60
CA GLU A 19 21.45 -2.29 7.11
C GLU A 19 21.67 -2.43 8.63
N LYS A 20 20.61 -2.68 9.41
CA LYS A 20 20.68 -2.66 10.88
C LYS A 20 20.97 -4.02 11.51
N ASP A 21 20.41 -5.08 10.95
CA ASP A 21 20.56 -6.44 11.44
C ASP A 21 20.57 -7.44 10.25
N PRO A 22 21.72 -7.59 9.57
CA PRO A 22 21.86 -8.48 8.41
C PRO A 22 21.77 -9.98 8.75
N HIS A 23 21.58 -10.33 10.03
CA HIS A 23 21.40 -11.71 10.47
C HIS A 23 20.05 -11.94 11.16
N ALA A 24 19.14 -10.97 11.09
CA ALA A 24 17.81 -11.07 11.68
C ALA A 24 17.02 -12.24 11.09
N LYS A 25 16.38 -13.01 11.97
CA LYS A 25 15.36 -14.00 11.60
C LYS A 25 14.02 -13.31 11.39
N ILE A 26 13.39 -13.58 10.26
CA ILE A 26 12.13 -12.93 9.87
C ILE A 26 10.97 -13.93 9.98
N ALA A 27 9.90 -13.53 10.68
CA ALA A 27 8.59 -14.15 10.58
C ALA A 27 7.74 -13.37 9.58
N MET A 28 7.30 -14.05 8.52
CA MET A 28 6.41 -13.50 7.51
C MET A 28 5.01 -14.09 7.66
N VAL A 29 4.01 -13.25 7.92
CA VAL A 29 2.61 -13.69 8.04
C VAL A 29 1.66 -12.75 7.32
N TYR A 30 0.83 -13.24 6.42
CA TYR A 30 0.04 -12.38 5.53
C TYR A 30 -1.37 -12.89 5.24
N SER A 31 -2.26 -11.99 4.87
CA SER A 31 -3.60 -12.36 4.42
C SER A 31 -3.52 -13.12 3.09
N ALA A 32 -4.32 -14.18 2.93
CA ALA A 32 -4.31 -15.02 1.72
C ALA A 32 -4.98 -14.37 0.49
N ASP A 33 -5.08 -13.04 0.44
CA ASP A 33 -5.57 -12.27 -0.70
C ASP A 33 -4.48 -12.04 -1.77
N PRO A 34 -4.87 -11.73 -3.03
CA PRO A 34 -3.91 -11.58 -4.12
C PRO A 34 -2.85 -10.48 -3.91
N PHE A 35 -3.22 -9.38 -3.25
CA PHE A 35 -2.31 -8.26 -3.04
C PHE A 35 -1.23 -8.64 -2.03
N SER A 36 -1.62 -9.09 -0.84
CA SER A 36 -0.69 -9.50 0.22
C SER A 36 0.27 -10.61 -0.24
N LYS A 37 -0.23 -11.60 -0.99
CA LYS A 37 0.59 -12.65 -1.62
C LYS A 37 1.67 -12.07 -2.54
N SER A 38 1.29 -11.14 -3.41
CA SER A 38 2.24 -10.54 -4.37
C SER A 38 3.33 -9.71 -3.68
N VAL A 39 2.98 -9.03 -2.58
CA VAL A 39 3.95 -8.27 -1.78
C VAL A 39 4.92 -9.21 -1.08
N LEU A 40 4.44 -10.26 -0.40
CA LEU A 40 5.34 -11.15 0.34
C LEU A 40 6.25 -11.98 -0.56
N ALA A 41 5.76 -12.40 -1.73
CA ALA A 41 6.61 -13.09 -2.70
C ALA A 41 7.84 -12.24 -3.08
N ALA A 42 7.61 -10.96 -3.40
CA ALA A 42 8.68 -10.03 -3.73
C ALA A 42 9.55 -9.66 -2.51
N ALA A 43 8.94 -9.51 -1.33
CA ALA A 43 9.66 -9.23 -0.10
C ALA A 43 10.64 -10.36 0.26
N LYS A 44 10.21 -11.61 0.11
CA LYS A 44 11.04 -12.79 0.37
C LYS A 44 12.23 -12.87 -0.60
N GLU A 45 12.01 -12.54 -1.87
CA GLU A 45 13.07 -12.49 -2.89
C GLU A 45 14.08 -11.37 -2.58
N GLN A 46 13.61 -10.19 -2.15
CA GLN A 46 14.48 -9.04 -1.84
C GLN A 46 15.25 -9.17 -0.52
N ALA A 47 14.69 -9.88 0.46
CA ALA A 47 15.25 -9.94 1.80
C ALA A 47 16.64 -10.58 1.82
N GLU A 48 16.82 -11.71 1.14
CA GLU A 48 18.06 -12.51 1.20
C GLU A 48 18.49 -12.84 2.66
N LEU A 49 17.52 -12.88 3.59
CA LEU A 49 17.68 -13.12 5.02
C LEU A 49 16.98 -14.43 5.42
N GLU A 50 17.27 -14.92 6.63
CA GLU A 50 16.66 -16.15 7.15
C GLU A 50 15.18 -15.93 7.47
N VAL A 51 14.28 -16.49 6.65
CA VAL A 51 12.85 -16.53 6.92
C VAL A 51 12.52 -17.80 7.72
N VAL A 52 12.30 -17.65 9.02
CA VAL A 52 12.03 -18.77 9.95
C VAL A 52 10.56 -19.18 10.01
N MET A 53 9.66 -18.33 9.51
CA MET A 53 8.24 -18.58 9.42
C MET A 53 7.66 -17.89 8.19
N ASP A 54 6.84 -18.61 7.43
CA ASP A 54 6.13 -18.13 6.23
C ASP A 54 4.74 -18.75 6.23
N GLU A 55 3.75 -18.01 6.71
CA GLU A 55 2.37 -18.48 6.79
C GLU A 55 1.38 -17.46 6.24
N SER A 56 0.27 -17.96 5.73
CA SER A 56 -0.88 -17.13 5.36
C SER A 56 -2.08 -17.40 6.27
N TYR A 57 -2.90 -16.39 6.51
CA TYR A 57 -4.19 -16.52 7.19
C TYR A 57 -5.36 -16.18 6.27
N ALA A 58 -6.56 -16.66 6.61
CA ALA A 58 -7.76 -16.39 5.83
C ALA A 58 -8.15 -14.90 5.94
N PRO A 59 -8.62 -14.23 4.86
CA PRO A 59 -9.02 -12.82 4.94
C PRO A 59 -10.14 -12.52 5.95
N SER A 60 -10.87 -13.54 6.42
CA SER A 60 -11.91 -13.44 7.45
C SER A 60 -11.38 -13.65 8.88
N THR A 61 -10.07 -13.84 9.07
CA THR A 61 -9.47 -14.06 10.40
C THR A 61 -9.55 -12.79 11.24
N THR A 62 -10.09 -12.93 12.45
CA THR A 62 -10.20 -11.83 13.44
C THR A 62 -9.42 -12.09 14.73
N ASP A 63 -8.95 -13.32 14.94
CA ASP A 63 -8.08 -13.70 16.05
C ASP A 63 -6.77 -14.27 15.51
N PHE A 64 -5.66 -13.61 15.84
CA PHE A 64 -4.31 -14.01 15.44
C PHE A 64 -3.55 -14.69 16.58
N GLY A 65 -4.16 -14.97 17.73
CA GLY A 65 -3.49 -15.61 18.86
C GLY A 65 -2.74 -16.90 18.50
N PRO A 66 -3.35 -17.83 17.73
CA PRO A 66 -2.63 -19.02 17.24
C PRO A 66 -1.42 -18.69 16.37
N VAL A 67 -1.52 -17.66 15.52
CA VAL A 67 -0.41 -17.20 14.66
C VAL A 67 0.69 -16.58 15.51
N VAL A 68 0.35 -15.75 16.49
CA VAL A 68 1.31 -15.11 17.41
C VAL A 68 2.06 -16.15 18.23
N ASN A 69 1.40 -17.20 18.71
CA ASN A 69 2.06 -18.32 19.40
C ASN A 69 3.10 -19.02 18.52
N LYS A 70 2.81 -19.19 17.22
CA LYS A 70 3.80 -19.73 16.27
C LYS A 70 4.95 -18.77 16.02
N ILE A 71 4.69 -17.47 15.93
CA ILE A 71 5.74 -16.44 15.80
C ILE A 71 6.69 -16.54 16.99
N ILE A 72 6.17 -16.59 18.22
CA ILE A 72 6.96 -16.78 19.45
C ILE A 72 7.80 -18.05 19.37
N SER A 73 7.19 -19.16 18.95
CA SER A 73 7.85 -20.46 18.88
C SER A 73 8.90 -20.55 17.77
N SER A 74 8.80 -19.72 16.72
CA SER A 74 9.76 -19.69 15.62
C SER A 74 11.08 -18.98 15.97
N ASN A 75 11.14 -18.31 17.12
CA ASN A 75 12.31 -17.54 17.57
C ASN A 75 12.75 -16.49 16.52
N ALA A 76 11.77 -15.87 15.87
CA ALA A 76 11.99 -14.75 14.98
C ALA A 76 12.43 -13.49 15.74
N ASP A 77 13.35 -12.73 15.16
CA ASP A 77 13.76 -11.43 15.69
C ASP A 77 12.83 -10.30 15.23
N THR A 78 12.29 -10.45 14.02
CA THR A 78 11.49 -9.43 13.35
C THR A 78 10.26 -10.02 12.69
N PHE A 79 9.22 -9.19 12.56
CA PHE A 79 7.99 -9.54 11.88
C PHE A 79 7.75 -8.66 10.66
N MET A 80 7.35 -9.27 9.54
CA MET A 80 6.92 -8.57 8.33
C MET A 80 5.62 -9.18 7.81
N GLY A 81 4.54 -8.40 7.72
CA GLY A 81 3.27 -9.04 7.37
C GLY A 81 2.01 -8.21 7.53
N GLY A 82 0.88 -8.89 7.55
CA GLY A 82 -0.45 -8.30 7.62
C GLY A 82 -1.20 -8.36 6.29
N GLY A 83 -2.28 -7.60 6.23
CA GLY A 83 -3.18 -7.56 5.07
C GLY A 83 -3.90 -6.23 5.05
N HIS A 84 -4.95 -6.10 5.85
CA HIS A 84 -5.70 -4.85 6.01
C HIS A 84 -5.37 -4.14 7.33
N TYR A 85 -5.84 -2.89 7.47
CA TYR A 85 -5.65 -2.08 8.68
C TYR A 85 -6.11 -2.82 9.95
N SER A 86 -7.31 -3.43 9.90
CA SER A 86 -7.89 -4.20 11.02
C SER A 86 -6.97 -5.32 11.49
N ASP A 87 -6.36 -6.01 10.54
CA ASP A 87 -5.48 -7.14 10.78
C ASP A 87 -4.20 -6.63 11.45
N GLY A 88 -3.61 -5.57 10.91
CA GLY A 88 -2.41 -4.94 11.45
C GLY A 88 -2.60 -4.45 12.89
N ALA A 89 -3.70 -3.76 13.17
CA ALA A 89 -4.03 -3.31 14.52
C ALA A 89 -4.22 -4.47 15.51
N THR A 90 -4.87 -5.55 15.07
CA THR A 90 -5.11 -6.73 15.91
C THR A 90 -3.82 -7.51 16.15
N LEU A 91 -3.01 -7.72 15.11
CA LEU A 91 -1.70 -8.35 15.19
C LEU A 91 -0.77 -7.58 16.12
N ALA A 92 -0.65 -6.27 15.98
CA ALA A 92 0.19 -5.43 16.85
C ALA A 92 -0.23 -5.55 18.32
N ARG A 93 -1.54 -5.45 18.61
CA ARG A 93 -2.09 -5.62 19.96
C ARG A 93 -1.78 -7.00 20.52
N GLN A 94 -2.08 -8.06 19.78
CA GLN A 94 -1.91 -9.44 20.28
C GLN A 94 -0.43 -9.83 20.44
N MET A 95 0.46 -9.38 19.55
CA MET A 95 1.91 -9.57 19.71
C MET A 95 2.44 -8.87 20.97
N TYR A 96 1.92 -7.67 21.26
CA TYR A 96 2.26 -6.97 22.50
C TYR A 96 1.74 -7.70 23.74
N ASP A 97 0.45 -8.04 23.76
CA ASP A 97 -0.21 -8.69 24.90
C ASP A 97 0.42 -10.06 25.24
N GLN A 98 0.81 -10.81 24.20
CA GLN A 98 1.44 -12.13 24.34
C GLN A 98 2.96 -12.06 24.48
N LYS A 99 3.54 -10.85 24.53
CA LYS A 99 4.98 -10.60 24.69
C LYS A 99 5.81 -11.34 23.64
N ALA A 100 5.50 -11.13 22.37
CA ALA A 100 6.17 -11.78 21.25
C ALA A 100 7.69 -11.53 21.16
N ASN A 101 8.21 -10.55 21.92
CA ASN A 101 9.63 -10.22 22.05
C ASN A 101 10.34 -9.92 20.71
N LEU A 102 9.59 -9.43 19.73
CA LEU A 102 10.12 -8.99 18.45
C LEU A 102 10.84 -7.67 18.62
N LYS A 103 12.04 -7.55 18.04
CA LYS A 103 12.82 -6.30 18.04
C LYS A 103 12.19 -5.25 17.14
N TRP A 104 11.54 -5.71 16.08
CA TRP A 104 10.92 -4.83 15.09
C TRP A 104 9.74 -5.47 14.37
N ILE A 105 8.72 -4.68 14.09
CA ILE A 105 7.48 -5.08 13.44
C ILE A 105 7.24 -4.16 12.24
N SER A 106 7.10 -4.72 11.04
CA SER A 106 6.71 -3.99 9.84
C SER A 106 5.41 -4.55 9.28
N ILE A 107 4.36 -3.74 9.29
CA ILE A 107 3.02 -4.15 8.83
C ILE A 107 2.75 -3.61 7.44
N LEU A 108 2.21 -4.46 6.57
CA LEU A 108 1.95 -4.22 5.15
C LEU A 108 1.16 -2.92 4.93
N VAL A 109 -0.13 -2.88 5.24
CA VAL A 109 -0.98 -1.73 4.90
C VAL A 109 -0.93 -0.65 5.97
N ALA A 110 -0.80 0.60 5.51
CA ALA A 110 -0.59 1.79 6.32
C ALA A 110 -1.51 1.90 7.54
N LEU A 111 -0.87 2.00 8.70
CA LEU A 111 -1.45 2.23 10.02
C LEU A 111 -1.23 3.69 10.48
N ALA A 112 -0.89 4.59 9.55
CA ALA A 112 -0.59 6.00 9.83
C ALA A 112 -1.87 6.85 9.95
N ASP A 113 -2.84 6.35 10.70
CA ASP A 113 -4.04 7.06 11.16
C ASP A 113 -3.90 7.24 12.69
N ASP A 114 -4.40 8.34 13.23
CA ASP A 114 -4.40 8.65 14.67
C ASP A 114 -5.00 7.50 15.51
N LYS A 115 -5.93 6.72 14.93
CA LYS A 115 -6.52 5.52 15.56
C LYS A 115 -5.51 4.44 15.93
N PHE A 116 -4.38 4.34 15.23
CA PHE A 116 -3.38 3.34 15.57
C PHE A 116 -2.62 3.73 16.84
N ALA A 117 -2.44 5.03 17.09
CA ALA A 117 -1.83 5.53 18.32
C ALA A 117 -2.66 5.22 19.57
N GLU A 118 -3.98 5.02 19.43
CA GLU A 118 -4.87 4.59 20.51
C GLU A 118 -4.53 3.19 21.06
N LEU A 119 -3.73 2.39 20.34
CA LEU A 119 -3.19 1.11 20.86
C LEU A 119 -2.15 1.31 21.98
N GLY A 120 -1.71 2.54 22.22
CA GLY A 120 -0.76 2.88 23.28
C GLY A 120 0.58 2.16 23.08
N ALA A 121 1.03 1.44 24.10
CA ALA A 121 2.33 0.76 24.08
C ALA A 121 2.45 -0.29 22.96
N ALA A 122 1.33 -0.88 22.52
CA ALA A 122 1.33 -1.87 21.43
C ALA A 122 1.61 -1.26 20.04
N ALA A 123 1.49 0.07 19.89
CA ALA A 123 1.88 0.76 18.65
C ALA A 123 3.39 1.06 18.58
N LEU A 124 4.11 0.98 19.70
CA LEU A 124 5.53 1.35 19.75
C LEU A 124 6.38 0.30 19.03
N GLY A 125 7.32 0.78 18.20
CA GLY A 125 8.20 -0.11 17.42
C GLY A 125 7.53 -0.76 16.21
N VAL A 126 6.26 -0.41 15.93
CA VAL A 126 5.57 -0.82 14.70
C VAL A 126 5.84 0.20 13.61
N THR A 127 6.27 -0.29 12.46
CA THR A 127 6.47 0.50 11.25
C THR A 127 5.53 0.04 10.16
N VAL A 128 5.29 0.94 9.21
CA VAL A 128 4.51 0.65 8.01
C VAL A 128 5.19 1.30 6.81
N PRO A 129 5.14 0.66 5.64
CA PRO A 129 5.57 1.31 4.42
C PRO A 129 4.62 2.46 4.12
N SER A 130 5.14 3.68 4.13
CA SER A 130 4.38 4.87 3.76
C SER A 130 4.75 5.30 2.35
N GLN A 131 3.84 5.04 1.43
CA GLN A 131 4.00 5.43 0.02
C GLN A 131 3.92 6.95 -0.21
N TRP A 132 3.47 7.69 0.81
CA TRP A 132 3.31 9.13 0.80
C TRP A 132 4.48 9.87 1.47
N SER A 133 5.50 9.14 1.95
CA SER A 133 6.70 9.69 2.56
C SER A 133 7.94 9.48 1.69
N PHE A 134 7.83 9.63 0.36
CA PHE A 134 9.00 9.55 -0.52
C PHE A 134 9.97 10.71 -0.18
N ARG A 135 10.96 10.43 0.67
CA ARG A 135 12.07 11.29 1.05
C ARG A 135 11.73 12.71 1.55
N SER A 136 10.60 12.93 2.22
CA SER A 136 10.36 14.22 2.88
C SER A 136 9.46 14.13 4.09
N THR A 137 9.99 14.53 5.25
CA THR A 137 9.35 15.47 6.17
C THR A 137 7.84 15.70 5.91
N THR A 138 6.97 14.81 6.37
CA THR A 138 5.50 14.97 6.24
C THR A 138 5.04 16.30 6.84
N SER A 139 5.74 16.78 7.87
CA SER A 139 5.53 18.10 8.48
C SER A 139 5.98 19.29 7.63
N ARG A 140 6.74 19.10 6.54
CA ARG A 140 7.26 20.18 5.68
C ARG A 140 6.42 20.39 4.43
N ASN A 141 5.89 19.33 3.82
CA ASN A 141 5.00 19.46 2.65
C ASN A 141 3.56 19.84 3.03
N SER A 142 3.07 19.44 4.21
CA SER A 142 1.76 19.86 4.73
C SER A 142 1.65 21.37 5.02
N ARG A 143 2.79 22.07 5.07
CA ARG A 143 2.89 23.53 5.23
C ARG A 143 3.06 24.28 3.91
N LEU A 144 3.26 23.57 2.80
CA LEU A 144 3.36 24.22 1.49
C LEU A 144 1.97 24.60 0.98
N PRO A 145 1.84 25.72 0.26
CA PRO A 145 0.63 26.02 -0.50
C PRO A 145 0.40 24.96 -1.59
N THR A 146 -0.86 24.76 -1.99
CA THR A 146 -1.30 23.66 -2.88
C THR A 146 -0.53 23.59 -4.20
N HIS A 147 -0.21 24.73 -4.81
CA HIS A 147 0.54 24.78 -6.09
C HIS A 147 1.97 24.21 -5.95
N ALA A 148 2.67 24.51 -4.86
CA ALA A 148 4.02 24.02 -4.60
C ALA A 148 4.07 22.51 -4.30
N ARG A 149 2.92 21.91 -3.92
CA ARG A 149 2.79 20.44 -3.80
C ARG A 149 2.63 19.80 -5.18
N ALA A 150 1.81 20.40 -6.05
CA ALA A 150 1.60 19.94 -7.43
C ALA A 150 2.91 19.94 -8.24
N GLU A 151 3.71 21.01 -8.12
CA GLU A 151 5.03 21.10 -8.76
C GLU A 151 6.02 20.01 -8.31
N ARG A 152 5.82 19.45 -7.12
CA ARG A 152 6.60 18.32 -6.58
C ARG A 152 6.04 16.95 -6.96
N GLY A 153 5.07 16.90 -7.87
CA GLY A 153 4.45 15.68 -8.34
C GLY A 153 3.38 15.11 -7.40
N LEU A 154 2.91 15.88 -6.40
CA LEU A 154 1.80 15.49 -5.54
C LEU A 154 0.48 16.00 -6.13
N ALA A 155 -0.39 15.08 -6.54
CA ALA A 155 -1.73 15.41 -7.01
C ALA A 155 -2.77 15.16 -5.91
N LEU A 156 -3.71 16.09 -5.76
CA LEU A 156 -4.89 15.88 -4.93
C LEU A 156 -5.81 14.88 -5.65
N VAL A 157 -6.08 13.74 -5.02
CA VAL A 157 -7.17 12.85 -5.45
C VAL A 157 -8.38 13.22 -4.62
N PRO A 158 -9.41 13.91 -5.18
CA PRO A 158 -10.60 14.24 -4.42
C PRO A 158 -11.23 12.96 -3.88
N GLU A 159 -11.60 12.97 -2.59
CA GLU A 159 -12.37 11.87 -2.03
C GLU A 159 -13.65 11.67 -2.84
N GLY A 160 -13.93 10.42 -3.20
CA GLY A 160 -15.07 10.05 -4.04
C GLY A 160 -14.75 9.72 -5.50
N ARG A 161 -13.48 9.76 -5.94
CA ARG A 161 -13.06 9.33 -7.31
C ARG A 161 -13.93 9.93 -8.42
N GLN A 162 -14.26 11.21 -8.30
CA GLN A 162 -15.22 11.85 -9.20
C GLN A 162 -14.56 12.11 -10.56
N LEU A 163 -14.87 11.24 -11.53
CA LEU A 163 -14.76 11.57 -12.95
C LEU A 163 -15.78 12.67 -13.25
N ILE A 164 -15.40 13.68 -14.02
CA ILE A 164 -16.36 14.68 -14.49
C ILE A 164 -17.22 13.98 -15.52
N SER A 165 -18.40 13.56 -15.09
CA SER A 165 -19.31 12.68 -15.84
C SER A 165 -19.92 13.31 -17.10
N THR A 166 -19.61 14.57 -17.39
CA THR A 166 -19.98 15.25 -18.64
C THR A 166 -18.84 15.27 -19.66
N MET A 167 -17.64 14.79 -19.28
CA MET A 167 -16.44 14.80 -20.10
C MET A 167 -16.13 13.39 -20.61
N THR A 168 -15.45 13.30 -21.75
CA THR A 168 -14.92 12.04 -22.30
C THR A 168 -13.79 11.49 -21.44
N VAL A 169 -13.33 10.27 -21.75
CA VAL A 169 -12.17 9.69 -21.07
C VAL A 169 -10.94 10.54 -21.33
N ASP A 170 -10.70 10.95 -22.58
CA ASP A 170 -9.56 11.78 -22.94
C ASP A 170 -9.59 13.13 -22.24
N GLU A 171 -10.75 13.78 -22.20
CA GLU A 171 -10.92 15.06 -21.51
C GLU A 171 -10.66 14.96 -20.00
N ASN A 172 -11.07 13.87 -19.35
CA ASN A 172 -10.74 13.63 -17.93
C ASN A 172 -9.25 13.35 -17.73
N LEU A 173 -8.60 12.66 -18.68
CA LEU A 173 -7.17 12.37 -18.65
C LEU A 173 -6.32 13.63 -18.90
N GLU A 174 -6.73 14.48 -19.83
CA GLU A 174 -6.12 15.78 -20.11
C GLU A 174 -6.19 16.72 -18.91
N LEU A 175 -7.34 16.78 -18.24
CA LEU A 175 -7.47 17.50 -16.97
C LEU A 175 -6.52 16.98 -15.89
N GLY A 176 -6.32 15.65 -15.81
CA GLY A 176 -5.39 15.03 -14.87
C GLY A 176 -3.91 15.24 -15.24
N ALA A 177 -3.61 15.45 -16.51
CA ALA A 177 -2.25 15.64 -17.04
C ALA A 177 -1.77 17.11 -17.02
N PHE A 178 -2.65 18.06 -16.70
CA PHE A 178 -2.41 19.51 -16.79
C PHE A 178 -1.26 20.05 -15.92
N SER A 179 -0.69 19.26 -15.00
CA SER A 179 0.27 19.75 -13.98
C SER A 179 1.75 19.46 -14.26
N ARG A 180 2.20 19.23 -15.50
CA ARG A 180 3.63 18.92 -15.77
C ARG A 180 4.24 19.74 -16.91
N HIS A 181 5.52 20.10 -16.76
CA HIS A 181 6.42 20.63 -17.80
C HIS A 181 6.78 19.62 -18.91
N ALA A 182 6.20 18.42 -18.90
CA ALA A 182 6.30 17.47 -20.01
C ALA A 182 5.21 17.79 -21.03
N THR A 183 5.49 17.59 -22.32
CA THR A 183 4.44 17.71 -23.35
C THR A 183 3.30 16.75 -23.03
N MET A 184 2.06 17.22 -23.17
CA MET A 184 0.82 16.46 -22.88
C MET A 184 0.86 15.04 -23.47
N ALA A 185 1.43 14.91 -24.68
CA ALA A 185 1.62 13.65 -25.39
C ALA A 185 2.46 12.61 -24.61
N PHE A 186 3.59 13.02 -24.01
CA PHE A 186 4.47 12.10 -23.28
C PHE A 186 3.83 11.58 -21.99
N ALA A 187 3.11 12.46 -21.27
CA ALA A 187 2.38 12.08 -20.07
C ALA A 187 1.22 11.13 -20.39
N PHE A 188 0.52 11.37 -21.49
CA PHE A 188 -0.59 10.56 -21.97
C PHE A 188 -0.12 9.15 -22.41
N GLU A 189 0.95 9.07 -23.21
CA GLU A 189 1.53 7.78 -23.62
C GLU A 189 2.04 6.96 -22.43
N THR A 190 2.74 7.59 -21.49
CA THR A 190 3.21 6.92 -20.27
C THR A 190 2.05 6.40 -19.42
N PHE A 191 0.96 7.17 -19.34
CA PHE A 191 -0.23 6.77 -18.60
C PHE A 191 -0.96 5.59 -19.26
N LEU A 192 -1.11 5.60 -20.58
CA LEU A 192 -1.70 4.49 -21.33
C LEU A 192 -0.86 3.21 -21.27
N LEU A 193 0.48 3.33 -21.16
CA LEU A 193 1.35 2.19 -20.88
C LEU A 193 1.06 1.54 -19.52
N CYS A 194 0.78 2.35 -18.49
CA CYS A 194 0.43 1.85 -17.16
C CYS A 194 -1.02 1.31 -17.10
N PHE A 195 -1.93 1.82 -17.93
CA PHE A 195 -3.34 1.44 -17.95
C PHE A 195 -3.83 1.07 -19.36
N PRO A 196 -3.40 -0.07 -19.93
CA PRO A 196 -3.66 -0.43 -21.33
C PRO A 196 -5.16 -0.54 -21.67
N ALA A 197 -6.01 -0.86 -20.68
CA ALA A 197 -7.45 -0.94 -20.85
C ALA A 197 -8.10 0.40 -21.26
N LEU A 198 -7.45 1.53 -20.98
CA LEU A 198 -7.93 2.86 -21.34
C LEU A 198 -7.52 3.29 -22.76
N ALA A 199 -6.50 2.66 -23.34
CA ALA A 199 -5.97 3.03 -24.66
C ALA A 199 -6.97 2.83 -25.82
N SER A 200 -7.99 2.01 -25.62
CA SER A 200 -9.04 1.73 -26.60
C SER A 200 -10.31 2.59 -26.43
N GLY A 201 -10.27 3.59 -25.53
CA GLY A 201 -11.48 4.19 -24.97
C GLY A 201 -11.66 5.69 -25.05
N GLY A 202 -10.76 6.41 -25.72
CA GLY A 202 -10.56 7.83 -25.53
C GLY A 202 -11.78 8.73 -25.77
N ASP A 203 -12.45 8.54 -26.91
CA ASP A 203 -13.55 9.42 -27.34
C ASP A 203 -14.94 8.96 -26.88
N ARG A 204 -15.00 7.99 -25.96
CA ARG A 204 -16.27 7.44 -25.51
C ARG A 204 -16.95 8.41 -24.53
N SER A 205 -18.29 8.50 -24.62
CA SER A 205 -19.13 9.25 -23.69
C SER A 205 -19.68 8.33 -22.58
N PRO A 206 -19.91 8.83 -21.35
CA PRO A 206 -20.28 7.99 -20.20
C PRO A 206 -21.67 7.33 -20.36
N ALA A 207 -21.73 6.00 -20.22
CA ALA A 207 -22.97 5.21 -20.24
C ALA A 207 -23.55 4.99 -18.83
N ARG A 208 -24.87 4.82 -18.70
CA ARG A 208 -25.51 4.44 -17.41
C ARG A 208 -25.37 2.94 -17.17
N CYS A 209 -24.81 2.56 -16.03
CA CYS A 209 -24.78 1.18 -15.53
C CYS A 209 -25.89 1.00 -14.46
N GLN A 210 -26.64 -0.10 -14.49
CA GLN A 210 -27.79 -0.34 -13.57
C GLN A 210 -27.42 -1.00 -12.24
N ALA A 211 -26.15 -1.35 -12.01
CA ALA A 211 -25.68 -1.91 -10.74
C ALA A 211 -24.55 -1.05 -10.18
N ALA A 212 -24.75 -0.51 -8.97
CA ALA A 212 -23.93 0.46 -8.24
C ALA A 212 -24.01 1.93 -8.72
N SER A 213 -24.05 2.86 -7.76
CA SER A 213 -24.12 4.33 -7.92
C SER A 213 -22.89 4.96 -8.61
N SER A 214 -22.07 4.18 -9.28
CA SER A 214 -20.91 4.61 -10.06
C SER A 214 -20.99 3.94 -11.42
N ARG A 215 -21.13 4.76 -12.46
CA ARG A 215 -21.23 4.33 -13.85
C ARG A 215 -19.89 3.74 -14.29
N CYS A 216 -19.80 2.42 -14.39
CA CYS A 216 -18.67 1.74 -15.01
C CYS A 216 -18.81 1.74 -16.54
N TRP A 217 -17.67 1.77 -17.24
CA TRP A 217 -17.59 1.62 -18.68
C TRP A 217 -17.69 0.15 -19.07
N PRO A 218 -18.45 -0.25 -20.11
CA PRO A 218 -18.44 -1.62 -20.58
C PRO A 218 -17.08 -1.93 -21.20
N LEU A 219 -16.32 -2.81 -20.54
CA LEU A 219 -15.21 -3.51 -21.17
C LEU A 219 -15.81 -4.49 -22.18
N ARG A 220 -15.32 -4.47 -23.43
CA ARG A 220 -15.71 -5.50 -24.40
C ARG A 220 -15.32 -6.86 -23.81
N ALA A 221 -16.28 -7.76 -23.72
CA ALA A 221 -15.96 -9.18 -23.60
C ALA A 221 -15.14 -9.55 -24.84
N ALA A 222 -13.96 -10.11 -24.61
CA ALA A 222 -13.18 -10.80 -25.64
C ALA A 222 -13.84 -12.14 -25.96
#